data_AF-A0A7W1HT68-F1
#
_entry.id   AF-A0A7W1HT68-F1
#
_cell.length_a   1.000
_cell.length_b   1.000
_cell.length_c   1.000
_cell.angle_alpha   90.00
_cell.angle_beta   90.00
_cell.angle_gamma   90.00
#
_symmetry.space_group_name_H-M   'P 1'
#
loop_
_entity.id
_entity.type
_entity.pdbx_description
1 polymer ?
#
loop_
_entity_poly.entity_id
_entity_poly.type
_entity_poly.pdbx_seq_one_letter_code
_entity_poly.pdbx_strand_id
1 'polypeptide(L)'
;MNRTENVRPISATDPDFAALYARRNDSESINRGLDDSMWLGRAHSIGHAGQHVNLIGYALMVNSLTLYEHRRRPPSLSSAA
;
A
#
# COMPACT_ATOMS: atom_id res chain seq x y z
N MET A 1 -11.82 9.38 -21.56
CA MET A 1 -10.69 8.43 -21.47
C MET A 1 -10.30 8.30 -20.02
N ASN A 2 -10.44 7.12 -19.42
CA ASN A 2 -10.15 6.94 -17.99
C ASN A 2 -8.63 6.82 -17.80
N ARG A 3 -8.00 7.88 -17.30
CA ARG A 3 -6.53 8.05 -17.30
C ARG A 3 -5.81 6.90 -16.60
N THR A 4 -6.46 6.33 -15.59
CA THR A 4 -5.94 5.28 -14.71
C THR A 4 -5.88 3.90 -15.36
N GLU A 5 -6.58 3.67 -16.47
CA GLU A 5 -6.52 2.41 -17.22
C GLU A 5 -5.29 2.32 -18.12
N ASN A 6 -4.69 3.45 -18.47
CA ASN A 6 -3.51 3.54 -19.36
C ASN A 6 -2.18 3.68 -18.60
N VAL A 7 -2.22 3.80 -17.27
CA VAL A 7 -1.04 3.90 -16.40
C VAL A 7 -1.05 2.75 -15.39
N ARG A 8 -1.40 1.54 -15.86
CA ARG A 8 -1.41 0.37 -14.98
C ARG A 8 0.05 -0.05 -14.71
N PRO A 9 0.46 -0.21 -13.43
CA PRO A 9 1.80 -0.71 -13.11
C PRO A 9 1.99 -2.19 -13.48
N ILE A 10 0.89 -2.94 -13.64
CA ILE A 10 0.87 -4.38 -13.89
C ILE A 10 -0.01 -4.63 -15.12
N SER A 11 0.46 -5.47 -16.05
CA SER A 11 -0.30 -5.82 -17.25
C SER A 11 -1.56 -6.60 -16.89
N ALA A 12 -2.66 -6.36 -17.62
CA ALA A 12 -3.90 -7.15 -17.49
C ALA A 12 -3.71 -8.64 -17.85
N THR A 13 -2.64 -8.96 -18.58
CA THR A 13 -2.27 -10.34 -18.95
C THR A 13 -1.39 -11.03 -17.92
N ASP A 14 -1.00 -10.34 -16.84
CA ASP A 14 -0.16 -10.92 -15.80
C ASP A 14 -0.95 -11.99 -15.02
N PRO A 15 -0.41 -13.20 -14.78
CA PRO A 15 -1.08 -14.25 -14.02
C PRO A 15 -1.54 -13.81 -12.62
N ASP A 16 -0.79 -12.89 -12.00
CA ASP A 16 -1.09 -12.36 -10.67
C ASP A 16 -1.98 -11.12 -10.72
N PHE A 17 -2.42 -10.69 -11.91
CA PHE A 17 -3.18 -9.46 -12.11
C PHE A 17 -4.42 -9.40 -11.22
N ALA A 18 -5.24 -10.46 -11.16
CA ALA A 18 -6.46 -10.46 -10.36
C ALA A 18 -6.17 -10.27 -8.86
N ALA A 19 -5.10 -10.91 -8.37
CA ALA A 19 -4.70 -10.83 -6.97
C ALA A 19 -4.08 -9.47 -6.61
N LEU A 20 -3.24 -8.92 -7.48
CA LEU A 20 -2.54 -7.65 -7.25
C LEU A 20 -3.42 -6.44 -7.51
N TYR A 21 -4.26 -6.48 -8.56
CA TYR A 21 -5.16 -5.39 -8.91
C TYR A 21 -6.22 -5.16 -7.83
N ALA A 22 -6.68 -6.23 -7.15
CA ALA A 22 -7.59 -6.12 -6.02
C ALA A 22 -7.00 -5.34 -4.82
N ARG A 23 -5.67 -5.36 -4.65
CA ARG A 23 -4.96 -4.63 -3.58
C ARG A 23 -4.78 -3.14 -3.87
N ARG A 24 -5.25 -2.65 -5.02
CA ARG A 24 -5.20 -1.22 -5.36
C ARG A 24 -5.98 -0.37 -4.34
N ASN A 25 -7.14 -0.85 -3.91
CA ASN A 25 -7.92 -0.19 -2.88
C ASN A 25 -7.13 -0.07 -1.56
N ASP A 26 -6.23 -1.02 -1.28
CA ASP A 26 -5.37 -0.97 -0.10
C ASP A 26 -4.34 0.16 -0.23
N SER A 27 -3.77 0.40 -1.42
CA SER A 27 -2.82 1.51 -1.62
C SER A 27 -3.50 2.88 -1.48
N GLU A 28 -4.70 3.03 -2.04
CA GLU A 28 -5.50 4.25 -1.88
C GLU A 28 -5.93 4.44 -0.39
N SER A 29 -6.25 3.35 0.30
CA SER A 29 -6.56 3.34 1.74
C SER A 29 -5.35 3.67 2.62
N ILE A 30 -4.15 3.19 2.28
CA ILE A 30 -2.91 3.50 3.00
C ILE A 30 -2.55 4.99 2.84
N ASN A 31 -2.67 5.53 1.62
CA ASN A 31 -2.46 6.96 1.39
C ASN A 31 -3.46 7.80 2.19
N ARG A 32 -4.72 7.36 2.25
CA ARG A 32 -5.71 8.02 3.11
C ARG A 32 -5.34 7.93 4.59
N GLY A 33 -4.86 6.77 5.05
CA GLY A 33 -4.38 6.58 6.42
C GLY A 33 -3.18 7.46 6.76
N LEU A 34 -2.28 7.70 5.80
CA LEU A 34 -1.18 8.65 5.93
C LEU A 34 -1.72 10.08 6.11
N ASP A 35 -2.65 10.51 5.26
CA ASP A 35 -3.27 11.84 5.37
C ASP A 35 -4.00 12.03 6.69
N ASP A 36 -4.79 11.03 7.10
CA ASP A 36 -5.57 11.06 8.34
C ASP A 36 -4.67 11.07 9.58
N SER A 37 -3.55 10.34 9.57
CA SER A 37 -2.65 10.24 10.73
C SER A 37 -1.65 11.40 10.83
N MET A 38 -1.13 11.88 9.69
CA MET A 38 -0.04 12.86 9.69
C MET A 38 -0.52 14.29 9.41
N TRP A 39 -1.46 14.47 8.49
CA TRP A 39 -1.87 15.79 8.03
C TRP A 39 -3.16 16.29 8.68
N LEU A 40 -4.14 15.42 8.89
CA LEU A 40 -5.44 15.78 9.45
C LEU A 40 -5.54 15.49 10.97
N GLY A 41 -4.78 14.50 11.47
CA GLY A 41 -4.88 13.94 12.83
C GLY A 41 -3.84 14.38 13.87
N ARG A 42 -2.99 15.38 13.59
CA ARG A 42 -2.07 16.04 14.54
C ARG A 42 -0.88 15.22 15.10
N ALA A 43 -0.10 14.56 14.24
CA ALA A 43 1.30 14.21 14.56
C ALA A 43 2.27 15.14 13.79
N HIS A 44 2.18 16.46 14.01
CA HIS A 44 2.98 17.42 13.24
C HIS A 44 4.42 17.49 13.77
N SER A 45 5.31 16.75 13.13
CA SER A 45 6.71 17.12 13.13
C SER A 45 6.88 18.42 12.33
N ILE A 46 7.54 19.42 12.92
CA ILE A 46 7.75 20.74 12.29
C ILE A 46 8.99 20.68 11.41
N GLY A 47 8.86 21.20 10.19
CA GLY A 47 9.95 21.29 9.22
C GLY A 47 10.18 20.01 8.42
N HIS A 48 10.83 20.19 7.27
CA HIS A 48 11.03 19.13 6.26
C HIS A 48 11.65 17.85 6.84
N ALA A 49 12.70 17.96 7.66
CA ALA A 49 13.39 16.81 8.22
C ALA A 49 12.48 15.96 9.13
N GLY A 50 11.69 16.60 9.99
CA GLY A 50 10.75 15.91 10.87
C GLY A 50 9.63 15.21 10.09
N GLN A 51 9.11 15.87 9.06
CA GLN A 51 8.11 15.26 8.16
C GLN A 51 8.68 14.07 7.38
N HIS A 52 9.94 14.16 6.96
CA HIS A 52 10.62 13.08 6.26
C HIS A 52 10.81 11.84 7.15
N VAL A 53 11.21 12.05 8.41
CA VAL A 53 11.30 10.96 9.40
C VAL A 53 9.95 10.32 9.65
N ASN A 54 8.88 11.12 9.77
CA ASN A 54 7.52 10.61 9.90
C ASN A 54 7.15 9.70 8.72
N LEU A 55 7.34 10.17 7.49
CA LEU A 55 7.05 9.40 6.27
C LEU A 55 7.80 8.07 6.23
N ILE A 56 9.10 8.07 6.56
CA ILE A 56 9.91 6.85 6.64
C ILE A 56 9.35 5.91 7.71
N GLY A 57 9.07 6.43 8.92
CA GLY A 57 8.53 5.62 10.01
C GLY A 57 7.20 4.98 9.67
N TYR A 58 6.30 5.74 9.03
CA TYR A 58 5.01 5.22 8.56
C TYR A 58 5.21 4.12 7.51
N ALA A 59 6.07 4.34 6.51
CA ALA A 59 6.37 3.36 5.48
C ALA A 59 6.97 2.07 6.08
N LEU A 60 7.89 2.19 7.03
CA LEU A 60 8.48 1.03 7.71
C LEU A 60 7.42 0.24 8.49
N MET A 61 6.54 0.93 9.22
CA MET A 61 5.46 0.30 9.98
C MET A 61 4.50 -0.47 9.07
N VAL A 62 3.94 0.19 8.04
CA VAL A 62 2.97 -0.42 7.12
C VAL A 62 3.59 -1.63 6.42
N ASN A 63 4.79 -1.48 5.85
CA ASN A 63 5.46 -2.58 5.15
C ASN A 63 5.79 -3.75 6.07
N SER A 64 6.20 -3.48 7.31
CA SER A 64 6.48 -4.54 8.29
C SER A 64 5.21 -5.31 8.66
N LEU A 65 4.09 -4.61 8.85
CA LEU A 65 2.80 -5.25 9.14
C LEU A 65 2.31 -6.06 7.93
N THR A 66 2.39 -5.51 6.72
CA THR A 66 2.02 -6.23 5.50
C THR A 66 2.84 -7.50 5.33
N LEU A 67 4.15 -7.45 5.56
CA LEU A 67 5.03 -8.61 5.49
C LEU A 67 4.69 -9.65 6.56
N TYR A 68 4.41 -9.20 7.78
CA TYR A 68 3.99 -10.06 8.89
C TYR A 68 2.69 -10.80 8.57
N GLU A 69 1.66 -10.08 8.14
CA GLU A 69 0.37 -10.66 7.74
C GLU A 69 0.52 -11.62 6.56
N HIS A 70 1.34 -11.25 5.57
CA HIS A 70 1.63 -12.11 4.42
C HIS A 70 2.25 -13.44 4.83
N ARG A 71 3.25 -13.43 5.73
CA ARG A 71 3.91 -14.65 6.23
C ARG A 71 2.97 -15.54 7.05
N ARG A 72 1.96 -14.96 7.69
CA ARG A 72 0.97 -15.68 8.49
C ARG A 72 -0.16 -16.25 7.65
N ARG A 73 -0.34 -15.75 6.43
CA ARG A 73 -1.37 -16.24 5.53
C ARG A 73 -0.96 -17.61 4.98
N PRO A 74 -1.78 -18.66 5.14
CA PRO A 74 -1.49 -19.93 4.51
C PRO A 74 -1.43 -19.75 2.98
N PRO A 75 -0.57 -20.50 2.27
CA PRO A 75 -0.50 -20.43 0.82
C PRO A 75 -1.90 -20.69 0.24
N SER A 76 -2.35 -19.82 -0.68
CA SER A 76 -3.64 -20.01 -1.33
C SER A 76 -3.62 -21.32 -2.13
N LEU A 77 -4.64 -22.16 -1.95
CA LEU A 77 -4.81 -23.48 -2.60
C LEU A 77 -5.06 -23.39 -4.13
N SER A 78 -4.68 -22.29 -4.78
CA SER A 78 -4.93 -22.04 -6.21
C SER A 78 -3.69 -22.26 -7.09
N SER A 79 -2.68 -22.98 -6.60
CA SER A 79 -1.50 -23.40 -7.37
C SER A 79 -1.52 -24.89 -7.73
N ALA A 80 -2.63 -25.59 -7.49
CA ALA A 80 -2.78 -27.01 -7.78
C ALA A 80 -3.95 -27.23 -8.74
N ALA A 81 -3.74 -26.93 -10.01
CA ALA A 81 -4.52 -27.45 -11.14
C ALA A 81 -3.62 -27.51 -12.37
#